data_AF-A0AAV4TC85-F1
#
_entry.id   AF-A0AAV4TC85-F1
#
_cell.length_a   1.000
_cell.length_b   1.000
_cell.length_c   1.000
_cell.angle_alpha   90.00
_cell.angle_beta   90.00
_cell.angle_gamma   90.00
#
_symmetry.space_group_name_H-M   'P 1'
#
loop_
_entity.id
_entity.type
_entity.pdbx_description
1 polymer ?
#
loop_
_entity_poly.entity_id
_entity_poly.type
_entity_poly.pdbx_seq_one_letter_code
_entity_poly.pdbx_strand_id
1 'polypeptide(L)'
;MDFLVKNNLLHFYQTAYRAKHSTVDQLFYLSQSIINSLQEKPHRKTVAAFLDPSAAFDRVWPQKLIHIIHSTGIKGNALLWINDFLRGRKFSVRFSGAIEVI
;
A
#
# COMPACT_ATOMS: atom_id res chain seq x y z
N MET A 1 6.10 3.66 10.00
CA MET A 1 5.36 4.62 9.14
C MET A 1 5.99 6.00 9.12
N ASP A 2 6.48 6.49 10.26
CA ASP A 2 7.06 7.83 10.38
C ASP A 2 8.16 8.15 9.37
N PHE A 3 9.06 7.20 9.06
CA PHE A 3 10.07 7.38 8.02
C PHE A 3 9.45 7.71 6.65
N LEU A 4 8.41 6.97 6.24
CA LEU A 4 7.77 7.18 4.94
C LEU A 4 7.06 8.54 4.87
N VAL A 5 6.42 8.95 5.97
CA VAL A 5 5.74 10.25 6.06
C VAL A 5 6.75 11.39 6.08
N LYS A 6 7.79 11.31 6.92
CA LYS A 6 8.82 12.36 7.06
C LYS A 6 9.57 12.62 5.75
N ASN A 7 9.76 11.58 4.94
CA ASN A 7 10.47 11.68 3.66
C ASN A 7 9.51 11.85 2.46
N ASN A 8 8.22 12.12 2.67
CA ASN A 8 7.22 12.31 1.61
C ASN A 8 7.18 11.17 0.58
N LEU A 9 7.35 9.92 1.04
CA LEU A 9 7.41 8.73 0.19
C LEU A 9 6.02 8.12 -0.12
N LEU A 10 4.96 8.69 0.46
CA LEU A 10 3.58 8.25 0.25
C LEU A 10 2.84 9.26 -0.62
N HIS A 11 2.07 8.76 -1.58
CA HIS A 11 1.24 9.61 -2.42
C HIS A 11 0.17 10.32 -1.57
N PHE A 12 -0.14 11.57 -1.90
CA PHE A 12 -1.13 12.37 -1.17
C PHE A 12 -2.50 11.67 -1.09
N TYR A 13 -2.98 11.14 -2.22
CA TYR A 13 -4.24 10.37 -2.31
C TYR A 13 -4.16 8.92 -1.80
N GLN A 14 -3.01 8.43 -1.32
CA GLN A 14 -2.98 7.10 -0.71
C GLN A 14 -3.56 7.19 0.70
N THR A 15 -4.73 6.59 0.94
CA THR A 15 -5.42 6.64 2.24
C THR A 15 -5.35 5.31 3.00
N ALA A 16 -5.25 4.19 2.28
CA ALA A 16 -5.16 2.86 2.87
C ALA A 16 -3.89 2.68 3.73
N TYR A 17 -4.04 1.94 4.84
CA TYR A 17 -2.97 1.57 5.78
C TYR A 17 -2.19 2.76 6.37
N ARG A 18 -2.82 3.94 6.48
CA ARG A 18 -2.25 5.14 7.08
C ARG A 18 -3.02 5.56 8.32
N ALA A 19 -2.29 6.00 9.34
CA ALA A 19 -2.90 6.59 10.52
C ALA A 19 -3.67 7.87 10.14
N LYS A 20 -4.82 8.09 10.78
CA LYS A 20 -5.71 9.24 10.57
C LYS A 20 -6.32 9.34 9.16
N HIS A 21 -6.27 8.25 8.39
CA HIS A 21 -6.97 8.14 7.12
C HIS A 21 -7.96 6.99 7.15
N SER A 22 -9.02 7.10 6.35
CA SER A 22 -10.05 6.08 6.21
C SER A 22 -10.46 5.89 4.75
N THR A 23 -11.24 4.85 4.48
CA THR A 23 -11.86 4.64 3.17
C THR A 23 -12.84 5.75 2.79
N VAL A 24 -13.40 6.46 3.79
CA VAL A 24 -14.29 7.61 3.58
C VAL A 24 -13.54 8.77 2.91
N ASP A 25 -12.26 8.96 3.22
CA ASP A 25 -11.45 10.02 2.58
C ASP A 25 -11.34 9.78 1.07
N GLN A 26 -11.15 8.52 0.65
CA GLN A 26 -11.09 8.16 -0.76
C GLN A 26 -12.40 8.43 -1.49
N LEU A 27 -13.52 8.09 -0.84
CA LEU A 27 -14.87 8.37 -1.36
C LEU A 27 -15.11 9.88 -1.48
N PHE A 28 -14.66 10.65 -0.48
CA PHE A 28 -14.75 12.10 -0.50
C PHE A 28 -13.97 12.70 -1.67
N TYR A 29 -12.72 12.29 -1.90
CA TYR A 29 -11.91 12.76 -3.03
C TYR A 29 -12.56 12.46 -4.38
N LEU A 30 -13.10 11.24 -4.56
CA LEU A 30 -13.80 10.87 -5.80
C LEU A 30 -15.06 11.73 -6.00
N SER A 31 -15.88 11.86 -4.96
CA SER A 31 -17.11 12.66 -4.99
C SER A 31 -16.81 14.12 -5.32
N GLN A 32 -15.79 14.70 -4.71
CA GLN A 32 -15.37 16.07 -4.98
C GLN A 32 -14.87 16.25 -6.41
N SER A 33 -14.10 15.28 -6.94
CA SER A 33 -13.63 15.31 -8.33
C SER A 33 -14.79 15.31 -9.35
N ILE A 34 -15.83 14.53 -9.07
CA ILE A 34 -17.07 14.50 -9.87
C ILE A 34 -17.77 15.86 -9.81
N ILE A 35 -18.00 16.38 -8.59
CA ILE A 35 -18.69 17.67 -8.39
C ILE A 35 -17.93 18.81 -9.08
N ASN A 36 -16.60 18.87 -8.93
CA ASN A 36 -15.77 19.90 -9.54
C ASN A 36 -15.87 19.86 -11.08
N SER A 37 -15.78 18.68 -11.68
CA SER A 37 -15.87 18.51 -13.13
C SER A 37 -17.23 18.95 -13.68
N LEU A 38 -18.31 18.72 -12.91
CA LEU A 38 -19.65 19.19 -13.22
C LEU A 38 -19.82 20.70 -13.05
N GLN A 39 -19.06 21.35 -12.17
CA GLN A 39 -19.14 22.79 -11.93
C GLN A 39 -18.28 23.62 -12.90
N GLU A 40 -17.25 23.02 -13.51
CA GLU A 40 -16.43 23.68 -14.53
C GLU A 40 -17.27 24.16 -15.73
N LYS A 41 -16.86 25.28 -16.34
CA LYS A 41 -17.46 25.81 -17.58
C LYS A 41 -16.38 25.89 -18.68
N PRO A 42 -16.54 25.18 -19.80
CA PRO A 42 -17.60 24.21 -20.09
C PRO A 42 -17.52 22.97 -19.19
N HIS A 43 -18.66 22.32 -18.97
CA HIS A 43 -18.75 21.11 -18.14
C HIS A 43 -17.83 20.00 -18.66
N ARG A 44 -17.19 19.27 -17.74
CA ARG A 44 -16.33 18.13 -18.07
C ARG A 44 -16.94 16.83 -17.55
N LYS A 45 -16.66 15.74 -18.27
CA LYS A 45 -17.04 14.39 -17.85
C LYS A 45 -15.94 13.80 -16.97
N THR A 46 -16.30 13.22 -15.84
CA THR A 46 -15.40 12.40 -15.03
C THR A 46 -15.52 10.95 -15.47
N VAL A 47 -14.39 10.28 -15.71
CA VAL A 47 -14.30 8.85 -15.99
C VAL A 47 -13.44 8.21 -14.91
N ALA A 48 -13.92 7.14 -14.29
CA ALA A 48 -13.21 6.40 -13.27
C ALA A 48 -12.92 4.98 -13.76
N ALA A 49 -11.68 4.51 -13.55
CA ALA A 49 -11.26 3.14 -13.79
C ALA A 49 -10.85 2.52 -12.46
N PHE A 50 -11.50 1.41 -12.10
CA PHE A 50 -11.21 0.67 -10.87
C PHE A 50 -10.37 -0.56 -11.21
N LEU A 51 -9.25 -0.73 -10.52
CA LEU A 51 -8.32 -1.84 -10.69
C LEU A 51 -8.25 -2.61 -9.38
N ASP A 52 -8.51 -3.92 -9.46
CA ASP A 52 -8.40 -4.84 -8.32
C ASP A 52 -7.46 -6.00 -8.67
N PRO A 53 -6.17 -5.92 -8.32
CA PRO A 53 -5.23 -6.99 -8.56
C PRO A 53 -5.56 -8.22 -7.69
N SER A 54 -5.94 -9.32 -8.31
CA SER A 54 -6.18 -10.57 -7.56
C SER A 54 -4.89 -11.05 -6.88
N ALA A 55 -4.99 -11.45 -5.61
CA ALA A 55 -3.86 -11.95 -4.82
C ALA A 55 -2.66 -10.98 -4.79
N ALA A 56 -2.92 -9.68 -4.55
CA ALA A 56 -1.92 -8.62 -4.66
C ALA A 56 -0.63 -8.87 -3.85
N PHE A 57 -0.72 -9.46 -2.65
CA PHE A 57 0.44 -9.77 -1.82
C PHE A 57 1.24 -10.99 -2.30
N ASP A 58 0.55 -12.00 -2.82
CA ASP A 58 1.18 -13.24 -3.30
C ASP A 58 1.94 -13.04 -4.62
N ARG A 59 1.52 -12.03 -5.40
CA ARG A 59 2.09 -11.72 -6.73
C ARG A 59 3.20 -10.67 -6.71
N VAL A 60 3.58 -10.18 -5.53
CA VAL A 60 4.68 -9.23 -5.41
C VAL A 60 5.99 -9.92 -5.79
N TRP A 61 6.78 -9.29 -6.67
CA TRP A 61 8.13 -9.77 -7.00
C TRP A 61 9.13 -9.33 -5.90
N PRO A 62 9.63 -10.24 -5.03
CA PRO A 62 10.35 -9.83 -3.82
C PRO A 62 11.65 -9.07 -4.11
N GLN A 63 12.39 -9.47 -5.15
CA GLN A 63 13.63 -8.81 -5.56
C GLN A 63 13.38 -7.37 -6.01
N LYS A 64 12.31 -7.15 -6.79
CA LYS A 64 11.92 -5.81 -7.23
C LYS A 64 11.44 -4.96 -6.05
N LEU A 65 10.68 -5.54 -5.12
CA LEU A 65 10.26 -4.84 -3.91
C LEU A 65 11.47 -4.39 -3.07
N ILE A 66 12.45 -5.26 -2.85
CA ILE A 66 13.68 -4.89 -2.13
C ILE A 66 14.45 -3.77 -2.84
N HIS A 67 14.53 -3.81 -4.17
CA HIS A 67 15.14 -2.73 -4.94
C HIS A 67 14.43 -1.39 -4.73
N ILE A 68 13.09 -1.38 -4.77
CA ILE A 68 12.28 -0.17 -4.50
C ILE A 68 12.52 0.32 -3.07
N ILE A 69 12.52 -0.57 -2.07
CA ILE A 69 12.75 -0.17 -0.68
C ILE A 69 14.14 0.44 -0.52
N HIS A 70 15.17 -0.15 -1.13
CA HIS A 70 16.51 0.43 -1.10
C HIS A 70 16.58 1.82 -1.76
N SER A 71 15.87 2.03 -2.88
CA SER A 71 15.85 3.32 -3.57
C SER A 71 15.14 4.43 -2.78
N THR A 72 14.25 4.08 -1.85
CA THR A 72 13.64 5.04 -0.91
C THR A 72 14.59 5.53 0.21
N GLY A 73 15.81 5.00 0.27
CA GLY A 73 16.81 5.36 1.28
C GLY A 73 16.83 4.47 2.52
N ILE A 74 15.98 3.43 2.59
CA ILE A 74 16.05 2.41 3.64
C ILE A 74 17.22 1.47 3.36
N LYS A 75 18.19 1.41 4.29
CA LYS A 75 19.46 0.68 4.12
C LYS A 75 19.85 -0.08 5.40
N GLY A 76 20.97 -0.81 5.32
CA GLY A 76 21.56 -1.51 6.47
C GLY A 76 20.65 -2.60 7.02
N ASN A 77 20.69 -2.77 8.35
CA ASN A 77 19.98 -3.86 9.04
C ASN A 77 18.48 -3.88 8.80
N ALA A 78 17.83 -2.72 8.62
CA ALA A 78 16.41 -2.67 8.32
C ALA A 78 16.10 -3.28 6.94
N LEU A 79 16.90 -2.98 5.92
CA LEU A 79 16.73 -3.56 4.58
C LEU A 79 17.01 -5.07 4.58
N LEU A 80 18.04 -5.50 5.30
CA LEU A 80 18.37 -6.92 5.47
C LEU A 80 17.22 -7.67 6.15
N TRP A 81 16.70 -7.12 7.25
CA TRP A 81 15.57 -7.71 7.97
C TRP A 81 14.32 -7.83 7.08
N ILE A 82 14.00 -6.80 6.28
CA ILE A 82 12.88 -6.86 5.32
C ILE A 82 13.15 -7.91 4.23
N ASN A 83 14.37 -8.00 3.72
CA ASN A 83 14.73 -9.02 2.73
C ASN A 83 14.56 -10.44 3.27
N ASP A 84 14.99 -10.69 4.50
CA ASP A 84 14.85 -11.98 5.15
C ASP A 84 13.38 -12.29 5.45
N PHE A 85 12.61 -11.28 5.87
CA PHE A 85 11.17 -11.40 6.04
C PHE A 85 10.44 -11.76 4.74
N LEU A 86 10.93 -11.31 3.58
CA LEU A 86 10.32 -11.64 2.28
C LEU A 86 10.80 -12.97 1.69
N ARG A 87 11.86 -13.58 2.21
CA ARG A 87 12.46 -14.81 1.66
C ARG A 87 12.44 -15.94 2.68
N GLY A 88 11.49 -16.86 2.53
CA GLY A 88 11.52 -18.14 3.26
C GLY A 88 10.88 -18.11 4.65
N ARG A 89 9.85 -17.28 4.85
CA ARG A 89 9.03 -17.39 6.06
C ARG A 89 8.35 -18.77 6.11
N LYS A 90 8.52 -19.44 7.24
CA LYS A 90 7.67 -20.53 7.70
C LYS A 90 6.90 -19.99 8.88
N PHE A 91 5.59 -20.09 8.87
CA PHE A 91 4.77 -19.78 10.02
C PHE A 91 4.48 -21.08 10.76
N SER A 92 4.28 -21.02 12.06
CA SER A 92 3.74 -22.16 12.78
C SER A 92 2.69 -21.68 13.75
N VAL A 93 1.52 -22.31 13.74
CA VAL A 93 0.42 -21.99 14.64
C VAL A 93 0.29 -23.14 15.64
N ARG A 94 0.23 -22.81 16.92
CA ARG A 94 -0.11 -23.79 17.96
C ARG A 94 -1.57 -23.60 18.37
N PHE A 95 -2.38 -24.61 18.15
CA PHE A 95 -3.78 -24.64 18.57
C PHE A 95 -4.08 -25.96 19.28
N SER A 96 -4.64 -25.89 20.49
CA SER A 96 -4.99 -27.06 21.31
C SER A 96 -3.89 -28.11 21.47
N GLY A 97 -2.63 -27.66 21.59
CA GLY A 97 -1.47 -28.54 21.78
C GLY A 97 -0.84 -29.08 20.49
N ALA A 98 -1.51 -28.97 19.34
CA ALA A 98 -0.93 -29.29 18.04
C ALA A 98 -0.16 -28.11 17.46
N ILE A 99 0.96 -28.37 16.78
CA ILE A 99 1.71 -27.37 16.00
C ILE A 99 1.52 -27.70 14.53
N GLU A 100 1.00 -26.74 13.77
CA GLU A 100 0.92 -26.79 12.32
C GLU A 100 1.90 -25.78 11.72
N VAL A 101 2.70 -26.20 10.74
CA VAL A 101 3.65 -25.32 10.03
C VAL A 101 3.02 -24.93 8.69
N ILE A 102 2.83 -23.63 8.47
CA ILE A 102 2.22 -22.99 7.30
C ILE A 102 3.33 -22.35 6.46
#